data_AF-A0A970LSZ5-F1
#
_entry.id   AF-A0A970LSZ5-F1
#
_cell.length_a   1.000
_cell.length_b   1.000
_cell.length_c   1.000
_cell.angle_alpha   90.00
_cell.angle_beta   90.00
_cell.angle_gamma   90.00
#
_symmetry.space_group_name_H-M   'P 1'
#
loop_
_entity.id
_entity.type
_entity.pdbx_description
1 polymer ?
#
loop_
_entity_poly.entity_id
_entity_poly.type
_entity_poly.pdbx_seq_one_letter_code
_entity_poly.pdbx_strand_id
1 'polypeptide(L)'
;MEMTDNQKRTLWEFVRYCIVGGTAFLFETATHWILWKFFLGNETNLNTFIATAAGFVVGLAVNYILSILWVFTAENQQKKGKTFKAFAIFAIVGLIGFGLKELLMYLGAVFTGVPLATFGDKAVPYYATHIISAGIVLVWNYIGRKVFVFREKNK
;
A
#
# COMPACT_ATOMS: atom_id res chain seq x y z
N MET A 1 -19.47 -16.28 -20.18
CA MET A 1 -19.97 -16.03 -18.80
C MET A 1 -20.06 -14.52 -18.66
N GLU A 2 -21.26 -13.94 -18.72
CA GLU A 2 -21.42 -12.49 -18.55
C GLU A 2 -21.24 -12.12 -17.07
N MET A 3 -20.50 -11.03 -16.80
CA MET A 3 -20.31 -10.54 -15.45
C MET A 3 -21.58 -9.89 -14.92
N THR A 4 -21.96 -10.22 -13.68
CA THR A 4 -23.08 -9.56 -12.98
C THR A 4 -22.74 -8.10 -12.67
N ASP A 5 -23.76 -7.24 -12.48
CA ASP A 5 -23.53 -5.81 -12.21
C ASP A 5 -22.73 -5.56 -10.94
N ASN A 6 -22.85 -6.44 -9.94
CA ASN A 6 -22.06 -6.37 -8.72
C ASN A 6 -20.58 -6.72 -8.96
N GLN A 7 -20.30 -7.67 -9.86
CA GLN A 7 -18.94 -8.00 -10.29
C GLN A 7 -18.31 -6.82 -11.05
N LYS A 8 -19.07 -6.19 -11.97
CA LYS A 8 -18.61 -5.01 -12.71
C LYS A 8 -18.26 -3.84 -11.76
N ARG A 9 -19.12 -3.58 -10.78
CA ARG A 9 -18.87 -2.55 -9.75
C ARG A 9 -17.61 -2.84 -8.93
N THR A 10 -17.46 -4.07 -8.46
CA THR A 10 -16.27 -4.49 -7.69
C THR A 10 -14.98 -4.39 -8.50
N LEU A 11 -15.04 -4.72 -9.79
CA LEU A 11 -13.90 -4.55 -10.69
C LEU A 11 -13.54 -3.07 -10.84
N TRP A 12 -14.53 -2.20 -11.04
CA TRP A 12 -14.31 -0.76 -11.14
C TRP A 12 -13.74 -0.13 -9.86
N GLU A 13 -14.21 -0.56 -8.69
CA GLU A 13 -13.62 -0.17 -7.41
C GLU A 13 -12.15 -0.59 -7.34
N PHE A 14 -11.83 -1.82 -7.74
CA PHE A 14 -10.46 -2.30 -7.75
C PHE A 14 -9.56 -1.50 -8.71
N VAL A 15 -10.03 -1.18 -9.92
CA VAL A 15 -9.27 -0.38 -10.89
C VAL A 15 -8.98 1.02 -10.34
N ARG A 16 -9.99 1.70 -9.78
CA ARG A 16 -9.79 3.01 -9.12
C ARG A 16 -8.81 2.89 -7.96
N TYR A 17 -8.92 1.81 -7.20
CA TYR A 17 -8.02 1.54 -6.09
C TYR A 17 -6.57 1.30 -6.55
N CYS A 18 -6.34 0.62 -7.68
CA CYS A 18 -5.01 0.50 -8.26
C CYS A 18 -4.38 1.86 -8.60
N ILE A 19 -5.18 2.77 -9.18
CA ILE A 19 -4.73 4.12 -9.52
C ILE A 19 -4.42 4.93 -8.25
N VAL A 20 -5.30 4.87 -7.24
CA VAL A 20 -5.07 5.51 -5.93
C VAL A 20 -3.85 4.92 -5.22
N GLY A 21 -3.71 3.60 -5.24
CA GLY A 21 -2.58 2.88 -4.64
C GLY A 21 -1.26 3.27 -5.30
N GLY A 22 -1.21 3.33 -6.64
CA GLY A 22 -0.05 3.80 -7.38
C GLY A 22 0.28 5.27 -7.08
N THR A 23 -0.74 6.13 -6.99
CA THR A 23 -0.54 7.54 -6.62
C THR A 23 0.03 7.66 -5.21
N ALA A 24 -0.54 6.94 -4.25
CA ALA A 24 -0.04 6.92 -2.88
C ALA A 24 1.40 6.41 -2.78
N PHE A 25 1.75 5.38 -3.57
CA PHE A 25 3.11 4.87 -3.66
C PHE A 25 4.09 5.93 -4.17
N LEU A 26 3.70 6.75 -5.17
CA LEU A 26 4.53 7.87 -5.63
C LEU A 26 4.77 8.90 -4.52
N PHE A 27 3.75 9.26 -3.74
CA PHE A 27 3.90 10.17 -2.61
C PHE A 27 4.77 9.57 -1.49
N GLU A 28 4.63 8.27 -1.22
CA GLU A 28 5.48 7.52 -0.28
C GLU A 28 6.95 7.58 -0.70
N THR A 29 7.25 7.21 -1.95
CA THR A 29 8.62 7.22 -2.50
C THR A 29 9.20 8.64 -2.56
N ALA A 30 8.40 9.63 -2.99
CA ALA A 30 8.84 11.02 -3.04
C ALA A 30 9.17 11.56 -1.64
N THR A 31 8.33 11.26 -0.64
CA THR A 31 8.56 11.68 0.75
C THR A 31 9.82 11.04 1.31
N HIS A 32 10.00 9.73 1.10
CA HIS A 32 11.22 9.02 1.50
C HIS A 32 12.46 9.67 0.88
N TRP A 33 12.43 9.90 -0.43
CA TRP A 33 13.57 10.48 -1.17
C TRP A 33 13.91 11.90 -0.72
N ILE A 34 12.90 12.76 -0.51
CA ILE A 34 13.11 14.14 -0.03
C ILE A 34 13.70 14.12 1.39
N LEU A 35 13.13 13.33 2.30
CA LEU A 35 13.61 13.27 3.69
C LEU A 35 15.04 12.74 3.75
N TRP A 36 15.33 11.67 3.01
CA TRP A 36 16.66 11.10 2.93
C TRP A 36 17.68 12.12 2.38
N LYS A 37 17.36 12.78 1.27
CA LYS A 37 18.27 13.69 0.57
C LYS A 37 18.55 15.00 1.34
N PHE A 38 17.53 15.57 1.99
CA PHE A 38 17.64 16.92 2.54
C PHE A 38 17.86 16.98 4.06
N PHE A 39 17.39 15.98 4.82
CA PHE A 39 17.36 16.04 6.28
C PHE A 39 18.26 14.99 6.94
N LEU A 40 18.43 13.84 6.30
CA LEU A 40 18.95 12.64 6.96
C LEU A 40 20.27 12.12 6.35
N GLY A 41 20.88 12.85 5.40
CA GLY A 41 21.91 12.44 4.43
C GLY A 41 23.16 11.64 4.87
N ASN A 42 23.24 11.17 6.11
CA ASN A 42 24.14 10.11 6.54
C ASN A 42 23.44 8.75 6.42
N GLU A 43 24.10 7.77 5.79
CA GLU A 43 23.61 6.38 5.68
C GLU A 43 23.71 5.63 7.01
N THR A 44 22.90 6.05 7.98
CA THR A 44 22.67 5.27 9.19
C THR A 44 21.35 4.50 9.04
N ASN A 45 21.32 3.28 9.58
CA ASN A 45 20.10 2.46 9.58
C ASN A 45 18.90 3.20 10.20
N LEU A 46 19.14 4.05 11.20
CA LEU A 46 18.11 4.85 11.85
C LEU A 46 17.50 5.90 10.91
N ASN A 47 18.34 6.58 10.13
CA ASN A 47 17.90 7.59 9.18
C ASN A 47 17.04 6.98 8.06
N THR A 48 17.48 5.86 7.50
CA THR A 48 16.70 5.13 6.49
C THR A 48 15.36 4.65 7.05
N PHE A 49 15.36 4.15 8.28
CA PHE A 49 14.12 3.73 8.95
C PHE A 49 13.13 4.90 9.13
N ILE A 50 13.61 6.06 9.60
CA ILE A 50 12.77 7.25 9.79
C ILE A 50 12.21 7.74 8.45
N ALA A 51 13.03 7.82 7.40
CA ALA A 51 12.60 8.23 6.06
C ALA A 51 11.53 7.27 5.49
N THR A 52 11.73 5.96 5.64
CA THR A 52 10.76 4.93 5.21
C THR A 52 9.46 5.01 6.00
N ALA A 53 9.54 5.14 7.32
CA ALA A 53 8.34 5.27 8.17
C ALA A 53 7.53 6.53 7.83
N ALA A 54 8.20 7.66 7.65
CA ALA A 54 7.54 8.91 7.25
C ALA A 54 6.90 8.81 5.86
N GLY A 55 7.61 8.22 4.89
CA GLY A 55 7.06 7.95 3.56
C GLY A 55 5.81 7.08 3.62
N PHE A 56 5.86 5.98 4.38
CA PHE A 56 4.72 5.09 4.57
C PHE A 56 3.52 5.81 5.19
N VAL A 57 3.73 6.66 6.21
CA VAL A 57 2.66 7.44 6.83
C VAL A 57 2.00 8.40 5.83
N VAL A 58 2.80 9.11 5.04
CA VAL A 58 2.27 10.02 4.00
C VAL A 58 1.52 9.24 2.92
N GLY A 59 2.09 8.15 2.42
CA GLY A 59 1.44 7.27 1.45
C GLY A 59 0.12 6.73 1.96
N LEU A 60 0.09 6.27 3.22
CA LEU A 60 -1.11 5.77 3.88
C LEU A 60 -2.20 6.84 3.99
N ALA A 61 -1.83 8.08 4.37
CA ALA A 61 -2.75 9.20 4.46
C ALA A 61 -3.35 9.57 3.09
N VAL A 62 -2.51 9.70 2.05
CA VAL A 62 -2.96 9.98 0.68
C VAL A 62 -3.89 8.88 0.19
N ASN A 63 -3.51 7.62 0.40
CA ASN A 63 -4.33 6.48 0.00
C ASN A 63 -5.69 6.47 0.70
N TYR A 64 -5.72 6.78 2.01
CA TYR A 64 -6.95 6.86 2.78
C TYR A 64 -7.90 7.95 2.26
N ILE A 65 -7.38 9.16 2.08
CA ILE A 65 -8.15 10.31 1.60
C ILE A 65 -8.73 10.01 0.21
N LEU A 66 -7.89 9.57 -0.73
CA LEU A 66 -8.33 9.25 -2.09
C LEU A 66 -9.25 8.02 -2.16
N SER A 67 -9.04 7.01 -1.30
CA SER A 67 -9.92 5.85 -1.19
C SER A 67 -11.33 6.26 -0.78
N ILE A 68 -11.45 7.17 0.19
CA ILE A 68 -12.75 7.71 0.59
C ILE A 68 -13.32 8.56 -0.53
N LEU A 69 -12.57 9.51 -1.08
CA LEU A 69 -13.13 10.48 -2.04
C LEU A 69 -13.51 9.88 -3.39
N TRP A 70 -12.77 8.87 -3.88
CA TRP A 70 -12.87 8.44 -5.27
C TRP A 70 -13.11 6.93 -5.48
N VAL A 71 -12.60 6.07 -4.58
CA VAL A 71 -12.77 4.61 -4.73
C VAL A 71 -14.13 4.18 -4.20
N PHE A 72 -14.40 4.40 -2.92
CA PHE A 72 -15.58 3.90 -2.22
C PHE A 72 -16.70 4.94 -2.19
N THR A 73 -17.36 5.09 -3.34
CA THR A 73 -18.32 6.18 -3.60
C THR A 73 -19.74 5.93 -3.09
N ALA A 74 -20.07 4.72 -2.62
CA ALA A 74 -21.42 4.43 -2.13
C ALA A 74 -21.70 5.19 -0.82
N GLU A 75 -22.92 5.71 -0.66
CA GLU A 75 -23.28 6.57 0.49
C GLU A 75 -23.01 5.91 1.85
N ASN A 76 -23.31 4.62 1.96
CA ASN A 76 -23.05 3.83 3.18
C ASN A 76 -21.55 3.59 3.43
N GLN A 77 -20.74 3.51 2.38
CA GLN A 77 -19.29 3.37 2.47
C GLN A 77 -18.65 4.69 2.93
N GLN A 78 -19.10 5.82 2.36
CA GLN A 78 -18.66 7.18 2.71
C GLN A 78 -18.88 7.50 4.19
N LYS A 79 -20.09 7.22 4.70
CA LYS A 79 -20.43 7.46 6.12
C LYS A 79 -19.53 6.65 7.06
N LYS A 80 -19.21 5.40 6.72
CA LYS A 80 -18.29 4.56 7.51
C LYS A 80 -16.84 5.03 7.38
N GLY A 81 -16.41 5.34 6.17
CA GLY A 81 -15.04 5.73 5.84
C GLY A 81 -14.55 6.94 6.62
N LYS A 82 -15.42 7.91 6.90
CA LYS A 82 -15.09 9.16 7.62
C LYS A 82 -14.97 9.03 9.15
N THR A 83 -15.06 7.82 9.70
CA THR A 83 -14.94 7.61 11.15
C THR A 83 -13.49 7.36 11.58
N PHE A 84 -13.14 7.77 12.80
CA PHE A 84 -11.81 7.46 13.37
C PHE A 84 -11.51 5.95 13.41
N LYS A 85 -12.53 5.13 13.68
CA LYS A 85 -12.42 3.66 13.64
C LYS A 85 -12.02 3.16 12.25
N ALA A 86 -12.58 3.75 11.19
CA ALA A 86 -12.23 3.40 9.82
C ALA A 86 -10.76 3.73 9.52
N PHE A 87 -10.28 4.92 9.92
CA PHE A 87 -8.86 5.26 9.80
C PHE A 87 -7.96 4.28 10.56
N ALA A 88 -8.29 3.95 11.81
CA ALA A 88 -7.50 3.01 12.62
C ALA A 88 -7.41 1.62 11.96
N ILE A 89 -8.52 1.06 11.49
CA ILE A 89 -8.53 -0.22 10.77
C ILE A 89 -7.75 -0.12 9.46
N PHE A 90 -7.92 0.98 8.71
CA PHE A 90 -7.20 1.22 7.46
C PHE A 90 -5.69 1.28 7.68
N ALA A 91 -5.26 1.93 8.76
CA ALA A 91 -3.87 2.02 9.20
C ALA A 91 -3.31 0.64 9.58
N ILE A 92 -4.04 -0.14 10.38
CA ILE A 92 -3.64 -1.50 10.77
C ILE A 92 -3.50 -2.41 9.55
N VAL A 93 -4.48 -2.42 8.64
CA VAL A 93 -4.39 -3.21 7.40
C VAL A 93 -3.18 -2.79 6.59
N GLY A 94 -2.92 -1.49 6.48
CA GLY A 94 -1.75 -0.94 5.79
C GLY A 94 -0.44 -1.36 6.45
N LEU A 95 -0.35 -1.35 7.78
CA LEU A 95 0.84 -1.73 8.53
C LEU A 95 1.16 -3.22 8.38
N ILE A 96 0.13 -4.08 8.41
CA ILE A 96 0.28 -5.50 8.10
C ILE A 96 0.74 -5.68 6.66
N GLY A 97 0.18 -4.91 5.72
CA GLY A 97 0.63 -4.90 4.32
C GLY A 97 2.09 -4.47 4.16
N PHE A 98 2.55 -3.49 4.94
CA PHE A 98 3.95 -3.06 4.96
C PHE A 98 4.86 -4.19 5.46
N GLY A 99 4.53 -4.83 6.59
CA GLY A 99 5.27 -6.00 7.09
C GLY A 99 5.26 -7.18 6.11
N LEU A 100 4.15 -7.41 5.41
CA LEU A 100 4.06 -8.39 4.33
C LEU A 100 5.00 -8.04 3.17
N LYS A 101 5.13 -6.76 2.80
CA LYS A 101 6.08 -6.31 1.77
C LYS A 101 7.51 -6.67 2.18
N GLU A 102 7.91 -6.35 3.41
CA GLU A 102 9.26 -6.68 3.90
C GLU A 102 9.52 -8.19 3.92
N LEU A 103 8.54 -8.99 4.35
CA LEU A 103 8.64 -10.44 4.33
C LEU A 103 8.79 -10.99 2.91
N LEU A 104 8.02 -10.48 1.94
CA LEU A 104 8.12 -10.91 0.54
C LEU A 104 9.45 -10.51 -0.09
N MET A 105 9.99 -9.33 0.26
CA MET A 105 11.34 -8.93 -0.15
C MET A 105 12.40 -9.89 0.40
N TYR A 106 12.31 -10.24 1.68
CA TYR A 106 13.20 -11.21 2.32
C TYR A 106 13.12 -12.59 1.63
N LEU A 107 11.90 -13.10 1.40
CA LEU A 107 11.69 -14.39 0.74
C LEU A 107 12.19 -14.37 -0.72
N GLY A 108 12.06 -13.25 -1.42
CA GLY A 108 12.63 -13.09 -2.76
C GLY A 108 14.15 -13.14 -2.78
N ALA A 109 14.83 -12.57 -1.77
CA ALA A 109 16.28 -12.70 -1.61
C ALA A 109 16.68 -14.18 -1.46
N VAL A 110 15.98 -14.91 -0.57
CA VAL A 110 16.23 -16.33 -0.33
C VAL A 110 15.97 -17.16 -1.59
N PHE A 111 14.85 -16.92 -2.29
CA PHE A 111 14.47 -17.68 -3.48
C PHE A 111 15.41 -17.46 -4.66
N THR A 112 15.92 -16.24 -4.82
CA THR A 112 16.84 -15.88 -5.92
C THR A 112 18.28 -16.33 -5.65
N GLY A 113 18.59 -16.81 -4.44
CA GLY A 113 19.92 -17.23 -4.02
C GLY A 113 20.92 -16.08 -3.87
N VAL A 114 20.46 -14.83 -3.94
CA VAL A 114 21.30 -13.64 -3.81
C VAL A 114 21.50 -13.37 -2.31
N PRO A 115 22.75 -13.22 -1.81
CA PRO A 115 22.99 -12.89 -0.42
C PRO A 115 22.24 -11.61 -0.02
N LEU A 116 21.62 -11.59 1.18
CA LEU A 116 20.87 -10.43 1.67
C LEU A 116 21.69 -9.13 1.65
N ALA A 117 22.99 -9.22 1.94
CA ALA A 117 23.91 -8.07 1.90
C ALA A 117 24.02 -7.43 0.50
N THR A 118 23.72 -8.19 -0.55
CA THR A 118 23.76 -7.76 -1.95
C THR A 118 22.36 -7.64 -2.58
N PHE A 119 21.32 -8.11 -1.89
CA PHE A 119 19.93 -8.01 -2.31
C PHE A 119 19.38 -6.62 -1.98
N GLY A 120 19.90 -5.63 -2.69
CA GLY A 120 19.44 -4.25 -2.65
C GLY A 120 19.13 -3.71 -4.03
N ASP A 121 18.85 -2.42 -4.11
CA ASP A 121 18.39 -1.68 -5.30
C ASP A 121 19.32 -1.77 -6.53
N LYS A 122 20.45 -2.47 -6.45
CA LYS A 122 21.38 -2.68 -7.58
C LYS A 122 21.19 -4.05 -8.25
N ALA A 123 20.43 -4.96 -7.66
CA ALA A 123 20.21 -6.30 -8.17
C ALA A 123 18.94 -6.36 -9.05
N VAL A 124 19.03 -6.89 -10.27
CA VAL A 124 17.84 -7.11 -11.13
C VAL A 124 16.75 -7.93 -10.42
N PRO A 125 17.08 -9.02 -9.67
CA PRO A 125 16.08 -9.77 -8.91
C PRO A 125 15.36 -8.92 -7.85
N TYR A 126 16.03 -7.92 -7.28
CA TYR A 126 15.43 -7.04 -6.28
C TYR A 126 14.25 -6.26 -6.85
N TYR A 127 14.41 -5.64 -8.03
CA TYR A 127 13.32 -4.87 -8.66
C TYR A 127 12.13 -5.76 -9.03
N ALA A 128 12.39 -6.97 -9.53
CA ALA A 128 11.33 -7.94 -9.82
C ALA A 128 10.56 -8.32 -8.55
N THR A 129 11.26 -8.70 -7.48
CA THR A 129 10.65 -8.98 -6.17
C THR A 129 9.90 -7.76 -5.62
N HIS A 130 10.45 -6.56 -5.78
CA HIS A 130 9.83 -5.32 -5.29
C HIS A 130 8.49 -5.05 -5.96
N ILE A 131 8.41 -5.20 -7.29
CA ILE A 131 7.18 -5.00 -8.07
C ILE A 131 6.15 -6.07 -7.72
N ILE A 132 6.55 -7.34 -7.65
CA ILE A 132 5.65 -8.45 -7.29
C ILE A 132 5.10 -8.26 -5.87
N SER A 133 5.97 -7.93 -4.91
CA SER A 133 5.59 -7.68 -3.53
C SER A 133 4.64 -6.49 -3.41
N ALA A 134 4.90 -5.40 -4.14
CA ALA A 134 4.02 -4.24 -4.19
C ALA A 134 2.63 -4.61 -4.75
N GLY A 135 2.57 -5.44 -5.80
CA GLY A 135 1.31 -5.94 -6.37
C GLY A 135 0.50 -6.77 -5.38
N ILE A 136 1.15 -7.72 -4.69
CA ILE A 136 0.49 -8.57 -3.67
C ILE A 136 -0.03 -7.71 -2.52
N VAL A 137 0.77 -6.78 -2.02
CA VAL A 137 0.40 -5.89 -0.91
C VAL A 137 -0.72 -4.93 -1.31
N LEU A 138 -0.77 -4.48 -2.56
CA LEU A 138 -1.87 -3.67 -3.08
C LEU A 138 -3.19 -4.45 -3.03
N VAL A 139 -3.18 -5.72 -3.45
CA VAL A 139 -4.35 -6.61 -3.39
C VAL A 139 -4.76 -6.87 -1.94
N TRP A 140 -3.81 -7.18 -1.05
CA TRP A 140 -4.06 -7.31 0.39
C TRP A 140 -4.74 -6.08 0.97
N ASN A 141 -4.18 -4.89 0.70
CA ASN A 141 -4.71 -3.63 1.20
C ASN A 141 -6.12 -3.38 0.68
N TYR A 142 -6.37 -3.60 -0.62
CA TYR A 142 -7.70 -3.45 -1.21
C TYR A 142 -8.72 -4.36 -0.51
N ILE A 143 -8.45 -5.66 -0.45
CA ILE A 143 -9.37 -6.64 0.13
C ILE A 143 -9.62 -6.33 1.60
N GLY A 144 -8.56 -6.10 2.39
CA GLY A 144 -8.69 -5.78 3.80
C GLY A 144 -9.52 -4.52 4.04
N ARG A 145 -9.26 -3.44 3.31
CA ARG A 145 -10.01 -2.18 3.46
C ARG A 145 -11.46 -2.33 3.02
N LYS A 146 -11.72 -3.04 1.92
CA LYS A 146 -13.08 -3.31 1.46
C LYS A 146 -13.87 -4.16 2.48
N VAL A 147 -13.27 -5.20 3.03
CA VAL A 147 -13.93 -6.13 3.95
C VAL A 147 -14.10 -5.56 5.36
N PHE A 148 -13.09 -4.86 5.90
CA PHE A 148 -13.12 -4.39 7.29
C PHE A 148 -13.64 -2.96 7.44
N VAL A 149 -13.50 -2.10 6.44
CA VAL A 149 -13.92 -0.68 6.51
C VAL A 149 -15.16 -0.43 5.66
N PHE A 150 -15.10 -0.80 4.38
CA PHE A 150 -16.10 -0.42 3.38
C PHE A 150 -17.12 -1.52 3.07
N ARG A 151 -17.32 -2.47 4.00
CA ARG A 151 -18.27 -3.57 3.80
C ARG A 151 -19.67 -3.01 3.61
N GLU A 152 -20.22 -3.19 2.43
CA GLU A 152 -21.63 -2.99 2.18
C GLU A 152 -22.40 -4.05 2.97
N LYS A 153 -23.32 -3.62 3.83
CA LYS A 153 -24.37 -4.52 4.29
C LYS A 153 -25.35 -4.59 3.12
N ASN A 154 -25.45 -5.74 2.47
CA ASN A 154 -26.59 -6.01 1.59
C ASN A 154 -27.86 -5.76 2.42
N LYS A 155 -28.67 -4.80 1.99
CA LYS A 155 -30.06 -4.69 2.44
C LYS A 155 -30.90 -5.63 1.60
#